data_AF-C5TAZ1-F1
#
_entry.id   AF-C5TAZ1-F1
#
_cell.length_a   1.000
_cell.length_b   1.000
_cell.length_c   1.000
_cell.angle_alpha   90.00
_cell.angle_beta   90.00
_cell.angle_gamma   90.00
#
_symmetry.space_group_name_H-M   'P 1'
#
loop_
_entity.id
_entity.type
_entity.pdbx_description
1 polymer ?
#
loop_
_entity_poly.entity_id
_entity_poly.type
_entity_poly.pdbx_seq_one_letter_code
_entity_poly.pdbx_strand_id
1 'polypeptide(L)'
;MDQKHTFHRSDLVRIAMDAMRDRGLEPEFPARALQQLETLASAGQDDDPRIRDLTALPWCSIDNDDSLDLDQLTACGPLSNGAVKIFVAVADVDALVKKNSAIDQHAHINTTSVYTSARVFPMLPERLSTDLTSLNPGEERIAIVTEMVVDAEGVVTHSTVHRARVRNQAKLAYDAVAAWIEEGAPLPEAARAVPGMDEQL
;
A
#
# COMPACT_ATOMS: atom_id res chain seq x y z
N MET A 1 -23.24 20.04 41.60
CA MET A 1 -21.81 20.42 41.44
C MET A 1 -21.34 19.67 40.22
N ASP A 2 -21.34 20.36 39.08
CA ASP A 2 -21.17 19.76 37.76
C ASP A 2 -19.68 19.43 37.57
N GLN A 3 -19.31 18.18 37.82
CA GLN A 3 -17.94 17.72 37.61
C GLN A 3 -17.76 17.60 36.10
N LYS A 4 -17.21 18.64 35.47
CA LYS A 4 -16.69 18.54 34.11
C LYS A 4 -15.60 17.47 34.12
N HIS A 5 -15.95 16.26 33.70
CA HIS A 5 -14.97 15.22 33.43
C HIS A 5 -14.12 15.69 32.25
N THR A 6 -12.91 16.14 32.53
CA THR A 6 -11.91 16.43 31.52
C THR A 6 -11.37 15.09 31.02
N PHE A 7 -11.88 14.63 29.88
CA PHE A 7 -11.33 13.44 29.22
C PHE A 7 -10.01 13.82 28.55
N HIS A 8 -8.94 13.12 28.90
CA HIS A 8 -7.64 13.30 28.25
C HIS A 8 -7.48 12.32 27.09
N ARG A 9 -6.63 12.64 26.11
CA ARG A 9 -6.34 11.74 24.98
C ARG A 9 -5.89 10.35 25.45
N SER A 10 -5.15 10.28 26.56
CA SER A 10 -4.72 9.03 27.20
C SER A 10 -5.89 8.15 27.64
N ASP A 11 -7.02 8.73 28.06
CA ASP A 11 -8.22 7.98 28.39
C ASP A 11 -8.83 7.33 27.15
N LEU A 12 -8.89 8.07 26.04
CA LEU A 12 -9.39 7.55 24.77
C LEU A 12 -8.50 6.42 24.23
N VAL A 13 -7.18 6.55 24.36
CA VAL A 13 -6.25 5.47 23.98
C VAL A 13 -6.48 4.23 24.84
N ARG A 14 -6.60 4.38 26.16
CA ARG A 14 -6.88 3.26 27.07
C ARG A 14 -8.20 2.56 26.72
N ILE A 15 -9.27 3.32 26.50
CA ILE A 15 -10.58 2.78 26.08
C ILE A 15 -10.45 2.00 24.76
N ALA A 16 -9.71 2.54 23.79
CA ALA A 16 -9.47 1.84 22.53
C ALA A 16 -8.66 0.54 22.71
N MET A 17 -7.65 0.54 23.59
CA MET A 17 -6.89 -0.68 23.93
C MET A 17 -7.75 -1.73 24.62
N ASP A 18 -8.64 -1.32 25.52
CA ASP A 18 -9.55 -2.24 26.20
C ASP A 18 -10.55 -2.85 25.19
N ALA A 19 -11.09 -2.03 24.28
CA ALA A 19 -11.96 -2.50 23.19
C ALA A 19 -11.25 -3.49 22.25
N MET A 20 -9.97 -3.30 21.94
CA MET A 20 -9.17 -4.28 21.19
C MET A 20 -9.13 -5.64 21.91
N ARG A 21 -8.80 -5.62 23.21
CA ARG A 21 -8.69 -6.85 24.03
C ARG A 21 -10.03 -7.56 24.18
N ASP A 22 -11.12 -6.82 24.40
CA ASP A 22 -12.48 -7.36 24.52
C ASP A 22 -12.93 -8.09 23.24
N ARG A 23 -12.31 -7.77 22.09
CA ARG A 23 -12.56 -8.43 20.80
C ARG A 23 -11.51 -9.48 20.44
N GLY A 24 -10.62 -9.82 21.36
CA GLY A 24 -9.57 -10.82 21.14
C GLY A 24 -8.41 -10.34 20.27
N LEU A 25 -8.25 -9.02 20.09
CA LEU A 25 -7.16 -8.41 19.33
C LEU A 25 -6.02 -7.99 20.26
N GLU A 26 -4.81 -7.90 19.71
CA GLU A 26 -3.61 -7.48 20.41
C GLU A 26 -3.31 -5.99 20.12
N PRO A 27 -3.47 -5.08 21.10
CA PRO A 27 -3.23 -3.66 20.89
C PRO A 27 -1.76 -3.26 20.77
N GLU A 28 -0.83 -4.16 21.14
CA GLU A 28 0.61 -3.94 21.15
C GLU A 28 1.30 -5.13 20.48
N PHE A 29 2.41 -4.87 19.78
CA PHE A 29 3.19 -5.94 19.17
C PHE A 29 3.91 -6.77 20.24
N PRO A 30 3.91 -8.11 20.14
CA PRO A 30 4.68 -8.94 21.04
C PRO A 30 6.19 -8.76 20.79
N ALA A 31 7.01 -8.90 21.84
CA ALA A 31 8.47 -8.68 21.76
C ALA A 31 9.16 -9.46 20.63
N ARG A 32 8.69 -10.69 20.37
CA ARG A 32 9.18 -11.53 19.25
C ARG A 32 8.95 -10.92 17.86
N ALA A 33 7.85 -10.18 17.65
CA ALA A 33 7.56 -9.52 16.38
C ALA A 33 8.48 -8.31 16.17
N LEU A 34 8.74 -7.56 17.25
CA LEU A 34 9.70 -6.46 17.23
C LEU A 34 11.14 -6.96 17.00
N GLN A 35 11.53 -8.04 17.65
CA GLN A 35 12.83 -8.70 17.40
C GLN A 35 12.95 -9.17 15.96
N GLN A 36 11.90 -9.77 15.38
CA GLN A 36 11.91 -10.12 13.96
C GLN A 36 12.10 -8.88 13.08
N LEU A 37 11.39 -7.78 13.35
CA LEU A 37 11.51 -6.54 12.59
C LEU A 37 12.95 -5.99 12.62
N GLU A 38 13.65 -6.08 13.76
CA GLU A 38 15.05 -5.66 13.88
C GLU A 38 15.99 -6.46 12.96
N THR A 39 15.66 -7.72 12.65
CA THR A 39 16.45 -8.54 11.72
C THR A 39 16.25 -8.17 10.24
N LEU A 40 15.18 -7.43 9.91
CA LEU A 40 14.89 -7.00 8.54
C LEU A 40 15.70 -5.74 8.22
N ALA A 41 16.78 -5.90 7.46
CA ALA A 41 17.72 -4.81 7.14
C ALA A 41 17.34 -4.01 5.90
N SER A 42 16.64 -4.61 4.94
CA SER A 42 16.28 -4.02 3.65
C SER A 42 14.92 -4.50 3.17
N ALA A 43 14.38 -3.83 2.15
CA ALA A 43 13.20 -4.29 1.43
C ALA A 43 13.37 -5.73 0.89
N GLY A 44 12.25 -6.40 0.66
CA GLY A 44 12.23 -7.76 0.13
C GLY A 44 12.87 -7.81 -1.26
N GLN A 45 13.78 -8.77 -1.44
CA GLN A 45 14.37 -9.10 -2.74
C GLN A 45 14.04 -10.55 -3.07
N ASP A 46 13.88 -10.82 -4.35
CA ASP A 46 13.64 -12.17 -4.84
C ASP A 46 14.31 -12.30 -6.22
N ASP A 47 15.36 -13.11 -6.28
CA ASP A 47 16.20 -13.34 -7.45
C ASP A 47 15.70 -14.52 -8.30
N ASP A 48 14.48 -15.02 -8.05
CA ASP A 48 13.89 -16.06 -8.86
C ASP A 48 13.77 -15.59 -10.32
N PRO A 49 14.33 -16.33 -11.31
CA PRO A 49 14.31 -15.93 -12.71
C PRO A 49 12.90 -15.83 -13.32
N ARG A 50 11.87 -16.32 -12.62
CA ARG A 50 10.46 -16.17 -13.01
C ARG A 50 9.88 -14.79 -12.67
N ILE A 51 10.57 -14.02 -11.82
CA ILE A 51 10.15 -12.66 -11.48
C ILE A 51 10.41 -11.76 -12.66
N ARG A 52 9.33 -11.14 -13.13
CA ARG A 52 9.39 -10.21 -14.26
C ARG A 52 9.96 -8.88 -13.82
N ASP A 53 10.74 -8.26 -14.68
CA ASP A 53 11.09 -6.86 -14.53
C ASP A 53 10.04 -6.00 -15.24
N LEU A 54 9.27 -5.25 -14.46
CA LEU A 54 8.28 -4.30 -14.94
C LEU A 54 8.62 -2.87 -14.51
N THR A 55 9.85 -2.60 -14.07
CA THR A 55 10.27 -1.30 -13.52
C THR A 55 10.17 -0.15 -14.53
N ALA A 56 10.17 -0.45 -15.82
CA ALA A 56 10.06 0.52 -16.90
C ALA A 56 8.62 1.00 -17.19
N LEU A 57 7.60 0.34 -16.64
CA LEU A 57 6.22 0.83 -16.79
C LEU A 57 6.03 2.15 -16.02
N PRO A 58 5.14 3.04 -16.48
CA PRO A 58 4.85 4.32 -15.82
C PRO A 58 3.97 4.12 -14.57
N TRP A 59 4.44 3.29 -13.63
CA TRP A 59 3.73 3.02 -12.39
C TRP A 59 3.53 4.30 -11.57
N CYS A 60 2.34 4.49 -11.04
CA CYS A 60 2.06 5.52 -10.05
C CYS A 60 1.26 4.96 -8.88
N SER A 61 1.40 5.60 -7.72
CA SER A 61 0.48 5.45 -6.59
C SER A 61 -0.44 6.68 -6.53
N ILE A 62 -1.67 6.51 -6.05
CA ILE A 62 -2.60 7.61 -5.78
C ILE A 62 -3.17 7.40 -4.38
N ASP A 63 -2.78 8.27 -3.45
CA ASP A 63 -3.03 8.12 -2.02
C ASP A 63 -3.36 9.47 -1.37
N ASN A 64 -3.47 9.53 -0.04
CA ASN A 64 -3.47 10.83 0.64
C ASN A 64 -2.05 11.42 0.62
N ASP A 65 -1.97 12.75 0.77
CA ASP A 65 -0.71 13.50 0.74
C ASP A 65 0.34 12.92 1.69
N ASP A 66 -0.09 12.58 2.90
CA ASP A 66 0.72 12.11 4.03
C ASP A 66 0.89 10.58 4.11
N SER A 67 0.30 9.83 3.19
CA SER A 67 0.42 8.36 3.17
C SER A 67 1.85 7.93 2.87
N LEU A 68 2.35 6.97 3.66
CA LEU A 68 3.69 6.38 3.52
C LEU A 68 3.63 4.87 3.31
N ASP A 69 2.51 4.23 3.63
CA ASP A 69 2.20 2.81 3.45
C ASP A 69 1.54 2.55 2.09
N LEU A 70 2.28 2.85 1.02
CA LEU A 70 1.81 2.71 -0.36
C LEU A 70 1.75 1.22 -0.71
N ASP A 71 0.56 0.64 -0.66
CA ASP A 71 0.36 -0.80 -0.86
C ASP A 71 0.16 -1.19 -2.32
N GLN A 72 -0.17 -0.22 -3.19
CA GLN A 72 -0.46 -0.47 -4.60
C GLN A 72 0.16 0.55 -5.57
N LEU A 73 0.43 0.06 -6.78
CA LEU A 73 0.71 0.88 -7.96
C LEU A 73 -0.21 0.48 -9.12
N THR A 74 -0.52 1.44 -9.96
CA THR A 74 -1.26 1.22 -11.21
C THR A 74 -0.44 1.65 -12.41
N ALA A 75 -0.57 0.89 -13.49
CA ALA A 75 -0.15 1.33 -14.81
C ALA A 75 -1.16 0.84 -15.86
N CYS A 76 -1.36 1.57 -16.95
CA CYS A 76 -2.18 1.10 -18.05
C CYS A 76 -1.71 1.64 -19.40
N GLY A 77 -2.20 1.03 -20.48
CA GLY A 77 -1.96 1.49 -21.83
C GLY A 77 -2.97 0.93 -22.83
N PRO A 78 -3.22 1.64 -23.94
CA PRO A 78 -4.19 1.23 -24.94
C PRO A 78 -3.72 -0.02 -25.70
N LEU A 79 -4.69 -0.84 -26.10
CA LEU A 79 -4.56 -1.93 -27.05
C LEU A 79 -5.42 -1.66 -28.29
N SER A 80 -5.37 -2.55 -29.28
CA SER A 80 -6.23 -2.46 -30.48
C SER A 80 -7.71 -2.53 -30.12
N ASN A 81 -8.57 -1.93 -30.97
CA ASN A 81 -10.03 -1.99 -30.88
C ASN A 81 -10.62 -1.37 -29.59
N GLY A 82 -9.93 -0.39 -29.00
CA GLY A 82 -10.41 0.31 -27.81
C GLY A 82 -10.25 -0.48 -26.50
N ALA A 83 -9.60 -1.65 -26.55
CA ALA A 83 -9.23 -2.37 -25.34
C ALA A 83 -8.07 -1.65 -24.61
N VAL A 84 -7.96 -1.87 -23.30
CA VAL A 84 -6.90 -1.32 -22.44
C VAL A 84 -6.24 -2.46 -21.68
N LYS A 85 -4.91 -2.43 -21.60
CA LYS A 85 -4.15 -3.29 -20.70
C LYS A 85 -3.95 -2.54 -19.39
N ILE A 86 -4.39 -3.13 -18.28
CA ILE A 86 -4.27 -2.58 -16.93
C ILE A 86 -3.35 -3.48 -16.11
N PHE A 87 -2.50 -2.85 -15.31
CA PHE A 87 -1.64 -3.49 -14.35
C PHE A 87 -1.92 -2.92 -12.96
N VAL A 88 -2.12 -3.81 -11.99
CA VAL A 88 -2.20 -3.46 -10.57
C VAL A 88 -1.11 -4.22 -9.85
N ALA A 89 -0.13 -3.52 -9.30
CA ALA A 89 0.93 -4.09 -8.48
C ALA A 89 0.58 -3.90 -7.00
N VAL A 90 0.58 -4.97 -6.21
CA VAL A 90 0.36 -4.94 -4.76
C VAL A 90 1.65 -5.33 -4.06
N ALA A 91 2.04 -4.59 -3.02
CA ALA A 91 3.23 -4.84 -2.22
C ALA A 91 3.31 -6.31 -1.76
N ASP A 92 4.43 -6.97 -2.02
CA ASP A 92 4.61 -8.37 -1.64
C ASP A 92 5.12 -8.49 -0.19
N VAL A 93 4.20 -8.36 0.76
CA VAL A 93 4.52 -8.48 2.20
C VAL A 93 5.10 -9.86 2.55
N ASP A 94 4.69 -10.93 1.84
CA ASP A 94 5.25 -12.28 2.04
C ASP A 94 6.75 -12.32 1.75
N ALA A 95 7.30 -11.43 0.92
CA ALA A 95 8.75 -11.36 0.68
C ALA A 95 9.55 -11.20 1.99
N LEU A 96 8.98 -10.56 3.01
CA LEU A 96 9.63 -10.32 4.31
C LEU A 96 8.95 -11.02 5.49
N VAL A 97 7.63 -11.23 5.42
CA VAL A 97 6.85 -11.86 6.49
C VAL A 97 6.40 -13.24 6.06
N LYS A 98 7.25 -14.24 6.33
CA LYS A 98 6.92 -15.63 6.04
C LYS A 98 5.86 -16.16 6.99
N LYS A 99 5.02 -17.06 6.47
CA LYS A 99 4.02 -17.82 7.22
C LYS A 99 4.62 -18.42 8.50
N ASN A 100 3.86 -18.34 9.58
CA ASN A 100 4.19 -18.74 10.95
C ASN A 100 5.31 -17.92 11.63
N SER A 101 5.81 -16.85 11.02
CA SER A 101 6.75 -15.94 11.69
C SER A 101 6.07 -15.15 12.83
N ALA A 102 6.85 -14.45 13.64
CA ALA A 102 6.31 -13.72 14.79
C ALA A 102 5.39 -12.55 14.38
N ILE A 103 5.76 -11.82 13.32
CA ILE A 103 4.94 -10.77 12.70
C ILE A 103 3.68 -11.38 12.08
N ASP A 104 3.82 -12.48 11.33
CA ASP A 104 2.67 -13.20 10.74
C ASP A 104 1.65 -13.63 11.79
N GLN A 105 2.10 -14.18 12.92
CA GLN A 105 1.21 -14.60 14.01
C GLN A 105 0.44 -13.42 14.63
N HIS A 106 1.08 -12.26 14.79
CA HIS A 106 0.39 -11.06 15.27
C HIS A 106 -0.61 -10.54 14.24
N ALA A 107 -0.20 -10.46 12.97
CA ALA A 107 -1.08 -10.07 11.87
C ALA A 107 -2.28 -11.02 11.73
N HIS A 108 -2.08 -12.32 11.95
CA HIS A 108 -3.14 -13.33 11.95
C HIS A 108 -4.16 -13.08 13.08
N ILE A 109 -3.69 -12.75 14.28
CA ILE A 109 -4.58 -12.43 15.42
C ILE A 109 -5.37 -11.16 15.13
N ASN A 110 -4.72 -10.10 14.65
CA ASN A 110 -5.37 -8.81 14.45
C ASN A 110 -6.20 -8.74 13.16
N THR A 111 -5.84 -9.52 12.13
CA THR A 111 -6.45 -9.61 10.79
C THR A 111 -6.46 -8.33 9.96
N THR A 112 -6.51 -7.15 10.59
CA THR A 112 -6.61 -5.85 9.96
C THR A 112 -6.04 -4.75 10.86
N SER A 113 -5.69 -3.61 10.28
CA SER A 113 -5.38 -2.40 11.04
C SER A 113 -6.68 -1.83 11.60
N VAL A 114 -6.69 -1.49 12.89
CA VAL A 114 -7.87 -0.93 13.55
C VAL A 114 -7.70 0.57 13.72
N TYR A 115 -8.55 1.34 13.03
CA TYR A 115 -8.55 2.80 13.07
C TYR A 115 -9.54 3.28 14.13
N THR A 116 -9.04 3.96 15.17
CA THR A 116 -9.87 4.62 16.18
C THR A 116 -9.57 6.11 16.20
N SER A 117 -10.48 6.91 16.76
CA SER A 117 -10.28 8.36 16.88
C SER A 117 -9.05 8.74 17.73
N ALA A 118 -8.58 7.85 18.60
CA ALA A 118 -7.48 8.13 19.52
C ALA A 118 -6.12 7.69 18.98
N ARG A 119 -6.08 6.50 18.36
CA ARG A 119 -4.89 5.77 17.94
C ARG A 119 -5.23 4.78 16.83
N VAL A 120 -4.33 4.63 15.85
CA VAL A 120 -4.37 3.54 14.90
C VAL A 120 -3.58 2.36 15.48
N PHE A 121 -4.13 1.16 15.37
CA PHE A 121 -3.49 -0.08 15.77
C PHE A 121 -3.16 -0.85 14.49
N PRO A 122 -1.93 -0.71 13.96
CA PRO A 122 -1.61 -1.28 12.66
C PRO A 122 -1.49 -2.80 12.75
N MET A 123 -1.91 -3.50 11.69
CA MET A 123 -1.76 -4.95 11.57
C MET A 123 -0.29 -5.39 11.53
N LEU A 124 0.55 -4.55 10.93
CA LEU A 124 1.97 -4.77 10.70
C LEU A 124 2.78 -3.66 11.37
N PRO A 125 4.03 -3.93 11.81
CA PRO A 125 4.87 -2.90 12.38
C PRO A 125 5.11 -1.74 11.39
N GLU A 126 5.12 -0.51 11.88
CA GLU A 126 5.16 0.70 11.05
C GLU A 126 6.29 0.69 10.00
N ARG A 127 7.54 0.43 10.41
CA ARG A 127 8.68 0.33 9.49
C ARG A 127 8.50 -0.73 8.40
N LEU A 128 7.76 -1.80 8.68
CA LEU A 128 7.45 -2.79 7.65
C LEU A 128 6.53 -2.16 6.60
N SER A 129 5.43 -1.55 7.04
CA SER A 129 4.41 -0.96 6.17
C SER A 129 4.87 0.27 5.40
N THR A 130 5.64 1.17 6.00
CA THR A 130 5.96 2.51 5.42
C THR A 130 7.32 2.58 4.71
N ASP A 131 8.18 1.59 4.92
CA ASP A 131 9.53 1.55 4.33
C ASP A 131 9.74 0.22 3.59
N LEU A 132 9.79 -0.89 4.31
CA LEU A 132 10.31 -2.15 3.78
C LEU A 132 9.41 -2.80 2.71
N THR A 133 8.08 -2.66 2.83
CA THR A 133 7.12 -3.19 1.84
C THR A 133 6.43 -2.10 1.04
N SER A 134 6.43 -0.85 1.52
CA SER A 134 5.82 0.26 0.79
C SER A 134 6.42 0.41 -0.61
N LEU A 135 5.57 0.66 -1.59
CA LEU A 135 5.92 0.94 -2.98
C LEU A 135 6.36 2.41 -3.14
N ASN A 136 7.37 2.79 -2.35
CA ASN A 136 7.88 4.15 -2.23
C ASN A 136 8.41 4.73 -3.57
N PRO A 137 8.25 6.05 -3.80
CA PRO A 137 8.62 6.69 -5.06
C PRO A 137 10.11 6.55 -5.35
N GLY A 138 10.44 6.17 -6.58
CA GLY A 138 11.80 5.98 -7.07
C GLY A 138 12.47 4.69 -6.62
N GLU A 139 11.83 3.88 -5.77
CA GLU A 139 12.40 2.65 -5.23
C GLU A 139 11.90 1.41 -5.97
N GLU A 140 12.79 0.41 -6.12
CA GLU A 140 12.40 -0.89 -6.65
C GLU A 140 11.86 -1.78 -5.53
N ARG A 141 10.73 -2.45 -5.81
CA ARG A 141 10.06 -3.34 -4.88
C ARG A 141 9.55 -4.59 -5.59
N ILE A 142 9.47 -5.69 -4.84
CA ILE A 142 8.76 -6.89 -5.28
C ILE A 142 7.26 -6.67 -5.02
N ALA A 143 6.46 -6.97 -6.04
CA ALA A 143 5.02 -6.87 -5.98
C ALA A 143 4.36 -8.11 -6.60
N ILE A 144 3.14 -8.39 -6.16
CA ILE A 144 2.22 -9.28 -6.86
C ILE A 144 1.47 -8.43 -7.87
N VAL A 145 1.65 -8.69 -9.15
CA VAL A 145 1.03 -7.95 -10.24
C VAL A 145 -0.13 -8.73 -10.82
N THR A 146 -1.29 -8.08 -10.87
CA THR A 146 -2.44 -8.50 -11.66
C THR A 146 -2.42 -7.75 -12.99
N GLU A 147 -2.23 -8.47 -14.09
CA GLU A 147 -2.39 -7.94 -15.45
C GLU A 147 -3.78 -8.27 -15.94
N MET A 148 -4.48 -7.28 -16.50
CA MET A 148 -5.82 -7.43 -17.07
C MET A 148 -5.91 -6.80 -18.46
N VAL A 149 -6.73 -7.39 -19.33
CA VAL A 149 -7.19 -6.74 -20.56
C VAL A 149 -8.67 -6.46 -20.40
N VAL A 150 -9.03 -5.19 -20.49
CA VAL A 150 -10.42 -4.70 -20.47
C VAL A 150 -10.79 -4.29 -21.88
N ASP A 151 -11.89 -4.82 -22.43
CA ASP A 151 -12.36 -4.43 -23.77
C ASP A 151 -13.09 -3.07 -23.76
N ALA A 152 -13.53 -2.63 -24.95
CA ALA A 152 -14.18 -1.33 -25.11
C ALA A 152 -15.53 -1.22 -24.37
N GLU A 153 -16.13 -2.35 -24.02
CA GLU A 153 -17.37 -2.47 -23.25
C GLU A 153 -17.12 -2.54 -21.74
N GLY A 154 -15.85 -2.52 -21.30
CA GLY A 154 -15.48 -2.58 -19.89
C GLY A 154 -15.40 -3.99 -19.32
N VAL A 155 -15.36 -5.02 -20.16
CA VAL A 155 -15.30 -6.43 -19.73
C VAL A 155 -13.85 -6.90 -19.66
N VAL A 156 -13.49 -7.56 -18.55
CA VAL A 156 -12.19 -8.23 -18.42
C VAL A 156 -12.19 -9.49 -19.29
N THR A 157 -11.41 -9.48 -20.37
CA THR A 157 -11.30 -10.59 -21.32
C THR A 157 -10.11 -11.51 -21.04
N HIS A 158 -9.10 -11.01 -20.34
CA HIS A 158 -7.93 -11.78 -19.92
C HIS A 158 -7.38 -11.26 -18.59
N SER A 159 -6.86 -12.18 -17.77
CA SER A 159 -6.19 -11.82 -16.52
C SER A 159 -5.06 -12.79 -16.18
N THR A 160 -3.95 -12.30 -15.66
CA THR A 160 -2.89 -13.14 -15.07
C THR A 160 -2.38 -12.54 -13.77
N VAL A 161 -1.83 -13.38 -12.90
CA VAL A 161 -1.20 -12.97 -11.64
C VAL A 161 0.21 -13.54 -11.58
N HIS A 162 1.19 -12.71 -11.24
CA HIS A 162 2.59 -13.13 -11.08
C HIS A 162 3.37 -12.13 -10.22
N ARG A 163 4.54 -12.54 -9.73
CA ARG A 163 5.47 -11.63 -9.06
C ARG A 163 6.28 -10.82 -10.08
N ALA A 164 6.54 -9.56 -9.76
CA ALA A 164 7.39 -8.69 -10.56
C ALA A 164 8.17 -7.70 -9.68
N ARG A 165 9.28 -7.20 -10.23
CA ARG A 165 9.95 -5.98 -9.77
C ARG A 165 9.24 -4.78 -10.40
N VAL A 166 8.84 -3.84 -9.56
CA VAL A 166 8.20 -2.58 -9.98
C VAL A 166 8.95 -1.40 -9.38
N ARG A 167 8.81 -0.23 -10.00
CA ARG A 167 9.37 1.04 -9.51
C ARG A 167 8.29 2.09 -9.58
N ASN A 168 7.91 2.67 -8.44
CA ASN A 168 6.93 3.75 -8.41
C ASN A 168 7.55 5.00 -9.05
N GLN A 169 7.07 5.40 -10.22
CA GLN A 169 7.59 6.55 -10.97
C GLN A 169 6.98 7.87 -10.46
N ALA A 170 5.77 7.84 -9.90
CA ALA A 170 5.08 9.02 -9.38
C ALA A 170 4.18 8.67 -8.19
N LYS A 171 4.46 9.27 -7.02
CA LYS A 171 3.49 9.35 -5.92
C LYS A 171 2.55 10.52 -6.19
N LEU A 172 1.27 10.23 -6.35
CA LEU A 172 0.23 11.22 -6.59
C LEU A 172 -0.73 11.29 -5.40
N ALA A 173 -1.45 12.39 -5.32
CA ALA A 173 -2.46 12.63 -4.30
C ALA A 173 -3.84 12.73 -4.93
N TYR A 174 -4.86 12.18 -4.27
CA TYR A 174 -6.24 12.22 -4.76
C TYR A 174 -6.69 13.63 -5.12
N ASP A 175 -6.51 14.60 -4.22
CA ASP A 175 -6.96 15.98 -4.42
C ASP A 175 -6.29 16.64 -5.62
N ALA A 176 -4.99 16.38 -5.82
CA ALA A 176 -4.24 16.94 -6.94
C ALA A 176 -4.64 16.33 -8.28
N VAL A 177 -4.91 15.02 -8.32
CA VAL A 177 -5.40 14.32 -9.51
C VAL A 177 -6.83 14.77 -9.84
N ALA A 178 -7.71 14.87 -8.84
CA ALA A 178 -9.08 15.36 -9.00
C ALA A 178 -9.11 16.79 -9.54
N ALA A 179 -8.32 17.70 -8.97
CA ALA A 179 -8.23 19.07 -9.46
C ALA A 179 -7.75 19.16 -10.93
N TRP A 180 -6.84 18.26 -11.36
CA TRP A 180 -6.41 18.19 -12.75
C TRP A 180 -7.53 17.69 -13.68
N ILE A 181 -8.22 16.60 -13.32
CA ILE A 181 -9.28 15.99 -14.13
C ILE A 181 -10.53 16.87 -14.20
N GLU A 182 -10.97 17.41 -13.07
CA GLU A 182 -12.28 18.06 -12.93
C GLU A 182 -12.23 19.58 -13.09
N GLU A 183 -11.15 20.21 -12.60
CA GLU A 183 -11.04 21.68 -12.53
C GLU A 183 -10.11 22.27 -13.59
N GLY A 184 -9.42 21.43 -14.37
CA GLY A 184 -8.43 21.86 -15.35
C GLY A 184 -7.18 22.48 -14.72
N ALA A 185 -6.90 22.13 -13.45
CA ALA A 185 -5.64 22.49 -12.81
C ALA A 185 -4.45 21.91 -13.60
N PRO A 186 -3.21 22.43 -13.45
CA PRO A 186 -2.06 21.82 -14.10
C PRO A 186 -1.83 20.38 -13.61
N LEU A 187 -1.37 19.51 -14.51
CA LEU A 187 -0.95 18.14 -14.15
C LEU A 187 0.03 18.18 -12.95
N PRO A 188 -0.14 17.30 -11.93
CA PRO A 188 0.73 17.26 -10.76
C PRO A 188 2.21 17.15 -11.15
N GLU A 189 3.09 17.80 -10.38
CA GLU A 189 4.53 17.86 -10.71
C GLU A 189 5.16 16.47 -10.86
N ALA A 190 4.83 15.55 -9.95
CA ALA A 190 5.31 14.17 -10.00
C ALA A 190 4.87 13.46 -11.29
N ALA A 191 3.64 13.71 -11.78
CA ALA A 191 3.17 13.15 -13.05
C ALA A 191 3.86 13.80 -14.25
N ARG A 192 4.06 15.13 -14.26
CA ARG A 192 4.78 15.83 -15.35
C ARG A 192 6.22 15.37 -15.53
N ALA A 193 6.84 14.87 -14.47
CA ALA A 193 8.21 14.35 -14.50
C ALA A 193 8.30 12.98 -15.21
N VAL A 194 7.18 12.28 -15.44
CA VAL A 194 7.14 10.94 -16.02
C VAL A 194 6.49 10.99 -17.41
N PRO A 195 7.24 10.73 -18.50
CA PRO A 195 6.69 10.74 -19.86
C PRO A 195 5.50 9.78 -20.02
N GLY A 196 4.39 10.27 -20.58
CA GLY A 196 3.18 9.48 -20.86
C GLY A 196 2.27 9.27 -19.64
N MET A 197 2.58 9.84 -18.47
CA MET A 197 1.73 9.74 -17.29
C MET A 197 0.38 10.48 -17.50
N ASP A 198 0.36 11.53 -18.31
CA ASP A 198 -0.84 12.27 -18.69
C ASP A 198 -1.80 11.48 -19.58
N GLU A 199 -1.31 10.52 -20.37
CA GLU A 199 -2.15 9.62 -21.17
C GLU A 199 -2.68 8.45 -20.34
N GLN A 200 -1.93 8.02 -19.33
CA GLN A 200 -2.33 6.93 -18.43
C GLN A 200 -3.40 7.34 -17.40
N LEU A 201 -3.26 8.54 -16.82
CA LEU A 201 -4.18 9.06 -15.80
C LEU A 201 -5.52 9.49 -16.40
#